data_AF-A0A2E6GED5-F1
#
_entry.id   AF-A0A2E6GED5-F1
#
_cell.length_a   1.000
_cell.length_b   1.000
_cell.length_c   1.000
_cell.angle_alpha   90.00
_cell.angle_beta   90.00
_cell.angle_gamma   90.00
#
_symmetry.space_group_name_H-M   'P 1'
#
loop_
_entity.id
_entity.type
_entity.pdbx_description
1 polymer ?
#
loop_
_entity_poly.entity_id
_entity_poly.type
_entity_poly.pdbx_seq_one_letter_code
_entity_poly.pdbx_strand_id
1 'polypeptide(L)'
;MLSKFFQVSLLFIVMIFLLQGCSNGNGDKGKSVSTGILKTPVQNLNPNPSNSNFDVFVDLPLLLWPSFEYKRIARNHKTKIEHCLITESEGVEMKIGAKVEVLDEARCLYVLMSSNDGLPRPYTITLMKIRLIETGEEGWTWSKAIEPDK
;
A
#
# COMPACT_ATOMS: atom_id res chain seq x y z
N MET A 1 -60.96 22.81 -9.18
CA MET A 1 -60.54 21.42 -8.91
C MET A 1 -59.12 21.18 -9.43
N LEU A 2 -58.13 21.92 -8.94
CA LEU A 2 -56.73 21.80 -9.42
C LEU A 2 -55.70 21.62 -8.28
N SER A 3 -56.09 21.73 -7.00
CA SER A 3 -55.14 21.59 -5.89
C SER A 3 -54.99 20.16 -5.35
N LYS A 4 -55.95 19.26 -5.61
CA LYS A 4 -55.89 17.88 -5.08
C LYS A 4 -55.01 16.95 -5.93
N PHE A 5 -54.88 17.19 -7.24
CA PHE A 5 -54.01 16.38 -8.09
C PHE A 5 -52.52 16.67 -7.89
N PHE A 6 -52.16 17.92 -7.62
CA PHE A 6 -50.76 18.30 -7.40
C PHE A 6 -50.22 17.79 -6.06
N GLN A 7 -51.07 17.74 -5.04
CA GLN A 7 -50.70 17.29 -3.70
C GLN A 7 -50.54 15.76 -3.61
N VAL A 8 -51.29 14.99 -4.41
CA VAL A 8 -51.14 13.52 -4.53
C VAL A 8 -49.88 13.17 -5.33
N SER A 9 -49.54 13.96 -6.35
CA SER A 9 -48.32 13.75 -7.16
C SER A 9 -47.03 13.98 -6.35
N LEU A 10 -47.02 14.98 -5.46
CA LEU A 10 -45.85 15.28 -4.61
C LEU A 10 -45.60 14.20 -3.55
N LEU A 11 -46.66 13.58 -3.00
CA LEU A 11 -46.54 12.49 -2.01
C LEU A 11 -46.02 11.19 -2.62
N PHE A 12 -46.30 10.93 -3.90
CA PHE A 12 -45.78 9.75 -4.60
C PHE A 12 -44.29 9.87 -4.94
N ILE A 13 -43.80 11.07 -5.25
CA ILE A 13 -42.38 11.29 -5.58
C ILE A 13 -41.49 11.11 -4.34
N VAL A 14 -41.97 11.45 -3.14
CA VAL A 14 -41.20 11.27 -1.88
C VAL A 14 -41.07 9.80 -1.50
N MET A 15 -42.03 8.93 -1.86
CA MET A 15 -41.95 7.51 -1.52
C MET A 15 -40.95 6.71 -2.38
N ILE A 16 -40.67 7.15 -3.61
CA ILE A 16 -39.73 6.45 -4.51
C ILE A 16 -38.27 6.63 -4.06
N PHE A 17 -37.94 7.72 -3.35
CA PHE A 17 -36.60 7.95 -2.82
C PHE A 17 -36.25 7.11 -1.58
N LEU A 18 -37.22 6.45 -0.94
CA LEU A 18 -36.98 5.62 0.25
C LEU A 18 -36.69 4.14 -0.06
N LEU A 19 -36.72 3.72 -1.34
CA LEU A 19 -36.53 2.32 -1.76
C LEU A 19 -35.25 2.06 -2.59
N GLN A 20 -34.34 3.03 -2.70
CA GLN A 20 -32.99 2.82 -3.27
C GLN A 20 -31.89 2.76 -2.19
N GLY A 21 -32.26 2.28 -1.00
CA GLY A 21 -31.33 1.87 0.06
C GLY A 21 -30.89 0.42 -0.05
N CYS A 22 -30.77 -0.15 -1.26
CA CYS A 22 -29.89 -1.31 -1.45
C CYS A 22 -28.45 -0.79 -1.44
N SER A 23 -27.98 -0.42 -0.24
CA SER A 23 -26.56 -0.49 0.06
C SER A 23 -26.20 -1.95 -0.17
N ASN A 24 -25.57 -2.22 -1.31
CA ASN A 24 -24.67 -3.35 -1.40
C ASN A 24 -23.73 -3.16 -0.22
N GLY A 25 -24.03 -3.88 0.87
CA GLY A 25 -23.12 -4.11 1.95
C GLY A 25 -21.93 -4.88 1.40
N ASN A 26 -21.10 -4.22 0.61
CA ASN A 26 -19.68 -4.28 0.87
C ASN A 26 -19.58 -3.76 2.28
N GLY A 27 -19.70 -4.67 3.25
CA GLY A 27 -19.17 -4.41 4.56
C GLY A 27 -17.80 -3.85 4.29
N ASP A 28 -17.57 -2.61 4.71
CA ASP A 28 -16.29 -2.26 5.28
C ASP A 28 -16.03 -3.36 6.30
N LYS A 29 -15.36 -4.42 5.83
CA LYS A 29 -14.53 -5.24 6.69
C LYS A 29 -13.62 -4.20 7.28
N GLY A 30 -13.97 -3.71 8.48
CA GLY A 30 -13.22 -2.68 9.17
C GLY A 30 -11.78 -3.06 8.99
N LYS A 31 -11.03 -2.23 8.25
CA LYS A 31 -9.66 -2.53 7.85
C LYS A 31 -8.97 -2.94 9.13
N SER A 32 -8.62 -4.22 9.26
CA SER A 32 -8.01 -4.71 10.49
C SER A 32 -6.68 -3.98 10.58
N VAL A 33 -6.64 -2.93 11.39
CA VAL A 33 -5.43 -2.13 11.59
C VAL A 33 -4.47 -3.05 12.33
N SER A 34 -3.57 -3.68 11.59
CA SER A 34 -2.48 -4.44 12.19
C SER A 34 -1.42 -3.46 12.64
N THR A 35 -0.94 -3.63 13.87
CA THR A 35 0.14 -2.82 14.43
C THR A 35 1.45 -3.61 14.37
N GLY A 36 2.56 -2.88 14.51
CA GLY A 36 3.87 -3.50 14.60
C GLY A 36 4.96 -2.51 14.99
N ILE A 37 6.18 -3.01 14.99
CA ILE A 37 7.39 -2.27 15.33
C ILE A 37 8.32 -2.25 14.13
N LEU A 38 8.90 -1.08 13.85
CA LEU A 38 9.89 -0.94 12.79
C LEU A 38 11.20 -1.63 13.16
N LYS A 39 11.74 -2.40 12.22
CA LYS A 39 13.04 -3.04 12.27
C LYS A 39 13.83 -2.80 10.99
N THR A 40 15.11 -3.15 11.00
CA THR A 40 15.91 -3.16 9.77
C THR A 40 15.27 -4.10 8.74
N PRO A 41 14.89 -3.60 7.55
CA PRO A 41 14.32 -4.44 6.51
C PRO A 41 15.45 -5.22 5.82
N VAL A 42 15.39 -6.55 5.87
CA VAL A 42 16.40 -7.43 5.25
C VAL A 42 15.80 -8.18 4.06
N GLN A 43 16.44 -8.07 2.89
CA GLN A 43 16.00 -8.74 1.67
C GLN A 43 17.01 -9.82 1.24
N ASN A 44 16.48 -11.00 0.92
CA ASN A 44 17.24 -12.05 0.25
C ASN A 44 17.20 -11.80 -1.27
N LEU A 45 18.36 -11.73 -1.90
CA LEU A 45 18.53 -11.53 -3.34
C LEU A 45 18.73 -12.85 -4.11
N ASN A 46 18.46 -13.99 -3.47
CA ASN A 46 18.61 -15.31 -4.09
C ASN A 46 17.78 -15.43 -5.40
N PRO A 47 18.43 -15.61 -6.57
CA PRO A 47 17.73 -15.79 -7.84
C PRO A 47 17.08 -17.18 -7.98
N ASN A 48 17.46 -18.14 -7.15
CA ASN A 48 16.93 -19.50 -7.11
C ASN A 48 16.56 -19.90 -5.65
N PRO A 49 15.34 -19.59 -5.20
CA PRO A 49 14.92 -19.81 -3.81
C PRO A 49 14.93 -21.29 -3.37
N SER A 50 15.03 -22.24 -4.31
CA SER A 50 15.16 -23.67 -4.01
C SER A 50 16.57 -24.08 -3.58
N ASN A 51 17.57 -23.21 -3.72
CA ASN A 51 18.96 -23.48 -3.37
C ASN A 51 19.51 -22.36 -2.48
N SER A 52 19.58 -22.62 -1.18
CA SER A 52 20.07 -21.66 -0.18
C SER A 52 21.56 -21.33 -0.30
N ASN A 53 22.33 -22.06 -1.11
CA ASN A 53 23.74 -21.70 -1.38
C ASN A 53 23.88 -20.35 -2.11
N PHE A 54 22.80 -19.86 -2.73
CA PHE A 54 22.75 -18.55 -3.39
C PHE A 54 22.06 -17.47 -2.53
N ASP A 55 21.79 -17.76 -1.26
CA ASP A 55 21.25 -16.76 -0.34
C ASP A 55 22.23 -15.63 -0.13
N VAL A 56 21.78 -14.42 -0.43
CA VAL A 56 22.53 -13.18 -0.23
C VAL A 56 21.57 -12.19 0.42
N PHE A 57 21.81 -11.89 1.68
CA PHE A 57 20.99 -10.97 2.45
C PHE A 57 21.58 -9.58 2.40
N VAL A 58 20.74 -8.59 2.13
CA VAL A 58 21.09 -7.17 2.15
C VAL A 58 20.13 -6.41 3.04
N ASP A 59 20.66 -5.45 3.78
CA ASP A 59 19.86 -4.47 4.48
C ASP A 59 19.34 -3.44 3.48
N LEU A 60 18.05 -3.12 3.59
CA LEU A 60 17.41 -2.05 2.84
C LEU A 60 17.35 -0.78 3.71
N PRO A 61 17.37 0.42 3.10
CA PRO A 61 17.31 1.66 3.86
C PRO A 61 15.93 1.80 4.52
N LEU A 62 15.90 2.06 5.82
CA LEU A 62 14.65 2.22 6.58
C LEU A 62 14.08 3.63 6.37
N LEU A 63 13.32 3.80 5.29
CA LEU A 63 12.77 5.09 4.85
C LEU A 63 11.25 5.08 4.80
N LEU A 64 10.66 6.26 5.00
CA LEU A 64 9.25 6.57 4.79
C LEU A 64 9.10 7.40 3.51
N TRP A 65 8.52 6.82 2.47
CA TRP A 65 8.23 7.52 1.23
C TRP A 65 6.82 8.13 1.26
N PRO A 66 6.64 9.40 0.89
CA PRO A 66 5.30 10.02 0.84
C PRO A 66 4.42 9.38 -0.24
N SER A 67 5.02 8.92 -1.34
CA SER A 67 4.35 8.30 -2.46
C SER A 67 5.33 7.44 -3.29
N PHE A 68 4.80 6.76 -4.30
CA PHE A 68 5.57 6.01 -5.30
C PHE A 68 4.77 5.95 -6.62
N GLU A 69 5.40 5.55 -7.72
CA GLU A 69 4.74 5.36 -9.02
C GLU A 69 4.51 3.87 -9.33
N TYR A 70 3.29 3.49 -9.72
CA TYR A 70 3.05 2.20 -10.37
C TYR A 70 3.44 2.28 -11.85
N LYS A 71 4.37 1.43 -12.29
CA LYS A 71 4.80 1.40 -13.69
C LYS A 71 4.91 0.00 -14.24
N ARG A 72 4.39 -0.22 -15.45
CA ARG A 72 4.54 -1.50 -16.15
C ARG A 72 5.80 -1.49 -17.01
N ILE A 73 6.84 -2.19 -16.55
CA ILE A 73 8.14 -2.28 -17.22
C ILE A 73 8.21 -3.62 -17.98
N ALA A 74 8.77 -3.60 -19.19
CA ALA A 74 8.96 -4.82 -19.98
C ALA A 74 9.98 -5.74 -19.29
N ARG A 75 9.59 -6.98 -19.00
CA ARG A 75 10.52 -8.04 -18.57
C ARG A 75 11.19 -8.70 -19.78
N ASN A 76 10.44 -8.81 -20.87
CA ASN A 76 10.90 -9.29 -22.17
C ASN A 76 10.00 -8.69 -23.27
N HIS A 77 10.21 -9.07 -24.53
CA HIS A 77 9.44 -8.54 -25.67
C HIS A 77 7.93 -8.79 -25.61
N LYS A 78 7.45 -9.72 -24.77
CA LYS A 78 6.04 -10.15 -24.72
C LYS A 78 5.33 -9.79 -23.41
N THR A 79 6.08 -9.56 -22.33
CA THR A 79 5.52 -9.42 -20.98
C THR A 79 5.97 -8.12 -20.32
N LYS A 80 5.00 -7.43 -19.72
CA LYS A 80 5.24 -6.27 -18.84
C LYS A 80 4.80 -6.62 -17.43
N ILE A 81 5.64 -6.32 -16.46
CA ILE A 81 5.40 -6.52 -15.03
C ILE A 81 5.16 -5.17 -14.37
N GLU A 82 4.24 -5.10 -13.41
CA GLU A 82 4.00 -3.90 -12.62
C GLU A 82 5.08 -3.79 -11.53
N HIS A 83 5.71 -2.63 -11.46
CA HIS A 83 6.70 -2.26 -10.44
C HIS A 83 6.19 -1.08 -9.63
N CYS A 84 6.61 -0.99 -8.36
CA CYS A 84 6.61 0.25 -7.60
C CYS A 84 7.96 0.95 -7.79
N LEU A 85 7.94 2.19 -8.27
CA LEU A 85 9.12 3.01 -8.45
C LEU A 85 9.23 4.00 -7.31
N ILE A 86 10.39 3.98 -6.64
CA ILE A 86 10.71 4.88 -5.53
C ILE A 86 12.09 5.49 -5.76
N THR A 87 12.30 6.68 -5.22
CA THR A 87 13.59 7.36 -5.21
C THR A 87 14.12 7.37 -3.77
N GLU A 88 15.35 6.91 -3.56
CA GLU A 88 15.93 6.83 -2.20
C GLU A 88 15.95 8.21 -1.51
N SER A 89 16.32 9.26 -2.24
CA SER A 89 16.37 10.64 -1.72
C SER A 89 15.02 11.27 -1.37
N GLU A 90 13.91 10.68 -1.80
CA GLU A 90 12.55 11.16 -1.47
C GLU A 90 12.03 10.56 -0.15
N GLY A 91 12.75 9.58 0.40
CA GLY A 91 12.40 8.94 1.66
C GLY A 91 12.96 9.70 2.87
N VAL A 92 12.20 9.71 3.96
CA VAL A 92 12.64 10.24 5.26
C VAL A 92 13.08 9.07 6.14
N GLU A 93 14.25 9.19 6.78
CA GLU A 93 14.76 8.15 7.68
C GLU A 93 13.85 7.95 8.89
N MET A 94 13.58 6.67 9.21
CA MET A 94 12.78 6.30 10.37
C MET A 94 13.63 5.59 11.43
N LYS A 95 13.17 5.66 12.68
CA LYS A 95 13.84 5.05 13.82
C LYS A 95 13.38 3.59 14.00
N ILE A 96 14.34 2.67 14.11
CA ILE A 96 14.09 1.30 14.58
C ILE A 96 13.42 1.34 15.96
N GLY A 97 12.42 0.49 16.18
CA GLY A 97 11.66 0.43 17.41
C GLY A 97 10.41 1.33 17.42
N ALA A 98 10.24 2.21 16.44
CA ALA A 98 9.03 3.02 16.35
C ALA A 98 7.80 2.15 16.06
N LYS A 99 6.69 2.46 16.73
CA LYS A 99 5.42 1.77 16.55
C LYS A 99 4.66 2.31 15.35
N VAL A 100 4.04 1.41 14.60
CA VAL A 100 3.29 1.74 13.39
C VAL A 100 1.94 1.05 13.35
N GLU A 101 1.00 1.70 12.68
CA GLU A 101 -0.23 1.10 12.18
C GLU A 101 -0.03 0.80 10.69
N VAL A 102 -0.30 -0.43 10.26
CA VAL A 102 -0.34 -0.80 8.85
C VAL A 102 -1.67 -0.35 8.28
N LEU A 103 -1.59 0.55 7.32
CA LEU A 103 -2.75 1.13 6.67
C LEU A 103 -3.08 0.45 5.36
N ASP A 104 -2.11 -0.02 4.57
CA ASP A 104 -2.39 -0.62 3.25
C ASP A 104 -1.19 -1.44 2.73
N GLU A 105 -1.40 -2.20 1.67
CA GLU A 105 -0.34 -2.90 0.96
C GLU A 105 -0.37 -2.54 -0.54
N ALA A 106 0.81 -2.29 -1.12
CA ALA A 106 0.93 -1.99 -2.54
C ALA A 106 0.66 -3.24 -3.39
N ARG A 107 0.13 -3.01 -4.60
CA ARG A 107 -0.22 -4.09 -5.55
C ARG A 107 0.99 -4.73 -6.24
N CYS A 108 2.14 -4.05 -6.22
CA CYS A 108 3.34 -4.50 -6.91
C CYS A 108 4.06 -5.59 -6.09
N LEU A 109 4.70 -6.53 -6.78
CA LEU A 109 5.58 -7.53 -6.16
C LEU A 109 7.07 -7.23 -6.40
N TYR A 110 7.34 -6.15 -7.12
CA TYR A 110 8.68 -5.75 -7.54
C TYR A 110 8.81 -4.25 -7.29
N VAL A 111 9.83 -3.88 -6.52
CA VAL A 111 10.22 -2.49 -6.32
C VAL A 111 11.44 -2.21 -7.18
N LEU A 112 11.46 -1.07 -7.86
CA LEU A 112 12.65 -0.54 -8.52
C LEU A 112 13.02 0.77 -7.83
N MET A 113 14.11 0.75 -7.06
CA MET A 113 14.58 1.92 -6.32
C MET A 113 15.68 2.62 -7.11
N SER A 114 15.51 3.91 -7.37
CA SER A 114 16.59 4.78 -7.82
C SER A 114 17.46 5.12 -6.61
N SER A 115 18.64 4.52 -6.53
CA SER A 115 19.56 4.73 -5.40
C SER A 115 20.34 6.04 -5.55
N ASN A 116 20.84 6.57 -4.44
CA ASN A 116 21.59 7.83 -4.40
C ASN A 116 22.90 7.81 -5.20
N ASP A 117 23.44 6.62 -5.50
CA ASP A 117 24.61 6.45 -6.39
C ASP A 117 24.25 6.52 -7.88
N GLY A 118 22.97 6.76 -8.20
CA GLY A 118 22.45 6.84 -9.56
C GLY A 118 22.16 5.48 -10.21
N LEU A 119 22.36 4.36 -9.50
CA LEU A 119 22.10 3.02 -10.02
C LEU A 119 20.71 2.51 -9.58
N PRO A 120 19.87 2.02 -10.51
CA PRO A 120 18.59 1.43 -10.14
C PRO A 120 18.79 0.05 -9.51
N ARG A 121 18.14 -0.19 -8.38
CA ARG A 121 18.18 -1.46 -7.63
C ARG A 121 16.82 -2.15 -7.64
N PRO A 122 16.68 -3.30 -8.31
CA PRO A 122 15.45 -4.08 -8.30
C PRO A 122 15.37 -4.98 -7.06
N TYR A 123 14.20 -5.03 -6.43
CA TYR A 123 13.93 -5.91 -5.29
C TYR A 123 12.60 -6.63 -5.48
N THR A 124 12.58 -7.94 -5.23
CA THR A 124 11.34 -8.73 -5.15
C THR A 124 10.76 -8.63 -3.74
N ILE A 125 10.08 -7.52 -3.50
CA ILE A 125 9.44 -7.11 -2.25
C ILE A 125 8.27 -6.19 -2.59
N THR A 126 7.32 -6.02 -1.67
CA THR A 126 6.21 -5.05 -1.79
C THR A 126 6.41 -3.88 -0.81
N LEU A 127 5.59 -2.84 -0.97
CA LEU A 127 5.52 -1.71 -0.06
C LEU A 127 4.27 -1.80 0.80
N MET A 128 4.37 -1.35 2.04
CA MET A 128 3.24 -1.20 2.96
C MET A 128 3.05 0.26 3.30
N LYS A 129 1.81 0.74 3.22
CA LYS A 129 1.45 2.04 3.76
C LYS A 129 1.33 1.92 5.26
N ILE A 130 1.99 2.79 5.99
CA ILE A 130 1.99 2.83 7.45
C ILE A 130 1.65 4.21 7.96
N ARG A 131 1.24 4.29 9.23
CA ARG A 131 1.22 5.49 10.05
C ARG A 131 2.14 5.29 11.25
N LEU A 132 3.05 6.22 11.50
CA LEU A 132 3.82 6.27 12.74
C LEU A 132 2.90 6.69 13.89
N ILE A 133 2.80 5.87 14.95
CA ILE A 133 1.86 6.15 16.06
C ILE A 133 2.24 7.41 16.83
N GLU A 134 3.55 7.66 17.01
CA GLU A 134 4.05 8.79 17.80
C GLU A 134 3.81 10.14 17.11
N THR A 135 3.99 10.21 15.79
CA THR A 135 3.94 11.46 15.02
C THR A 135 2.65 11.64 14.22
N GLY A 136 1.93 10.55 13.94
CA GLY A 136 0.79 10.54 13.02
C GLY A 136 1.17 10.63 11.54
N GLU A 137 2.47 10.66 11.21
CA GLU A 137 2.94 10.73 9.84
C GLU A 137 2.62 9.44 9.07
N GLU A 138 2.14 9.59 7.84
CA GLU A 138 1.80 8.48 6.95
C GLU A 138 2.75 8.44 5.75
N GLY A 139 3.07 7.23 5.32
CA GLY A 139 3.84 7.00 4.10
C GLY A 139 3.97 5.53 3.80
N TRP A 140 4.82 5.21 2.84
CA TRP A 140 5.10 3.87 2.37
C TRP A 140 6.49 3.44 2.85
N THR A 141 6.63 2.17 3.20
CA THR A 141 7.93 1.57 3.51
C THR A 141 7.98 0.12 3.03
N TRP A 142 9.12 -0.54 3.18
CA TRP A 142 9.28 -1.95 2.83
C TRP A 142 8.36 -2.82 3.66
N SER A 143 7.70 -3.82 3.06
CA SER A 143 6.89 -4.77 3.83
C SER A 143 7.66 -5.51 4.92
N LYS A 144 8.96 -5.75 4.69
CA LYS A 144 9.86 -6.39 5.66
C LYS A 144 10.38 -5.47 6.77
N ALA A 145 10.07 -4.17 6.72
CA ALA A 145 10.43 -3.23 7.78
C ALA A 145 9.55 -3.38 9.03
N ILE A 146 8.42 -4.08 8.92
CA ILE A 146 7.43 -4.19 9.99
C ILE A 146 7.54 -5.57 10.62
N GLU A 147 7.80 -5.62 11.92
CA GLU A 147 7.55 -6.78 12.75
C GLU A 147 6.14 -6.65 13.34
N PRO A 148 5.17 -7.49 12.93
CA PRO A 148 3.81 -7.39 13.44
C PRO A 148 3.74 -7.73 14.92
N ASP A 149 2.89 -7.03 15.65
CA ASP A 149 2.58 -7.38 17.04
C ASP A 149 1.94 -8.78 17.09
N LYS A 150 2.31 -9.57 18.11
CA LYS A 150 1.80 -10.94 18.31
C LYS A 150 0.39 -10.95 18.88
#